data_AF-A0A8T3SFQ9-F1
#
_entry.id   AF-A0A8T3SFQ9-F1
#
_cell.length_a   1.000
_cell.length_b   1.000
_cell.length_c   1.000
_cell.angle_alpha   90.00
_cell.angle_beta   90.00
_cell.angle_gamma   90.00
#
_symmetry.space_group_name_H-M   'P 1'
#
loop_
_entity.id
_entity.type
_entity.pdbx_description
1 polymer ?
#
loop_
_entity_poly.entity_id
_entity_poly.type
_entity_poly.pdbx_seq_one_letter_code
_entity_poly.pdbx_strand_id
1 'polypeptide(L)'
;MNFNQLLNDGFAFLKLNNYAALASLQNLVKQFLQFEPTHWHLHVNSQDKHHQLIVELSNRIAESNGLLHLTREHLPILIELCGPDIDVQKVPDLRITRPLQKKDIVNWHRDTFYEGSPWQLNLWLPIFELSKGAGLLLIPGSHRLPSLNIRKNLNTQHPSDMVDDAISDIKLEQVQLITPSVGEAVLFFGCAIHRAVNISKDTRLSIDIRFRSAQISDRENEFYRPLCRGLMGTCVSDFLQND
;
A
#
# COMPACT_ATOMS: atom_id res chain seq x y z
N MET A 1 -15.51 4.73 8.14
CA MET A 1 -14.12 5.14 8.47
C MET A 1 -14.18 6.34 9.40
N ASN A 2 -13.20 6.53 10.27
CA ASN A 2 -13.09 7.74 11.11
C ASN A 2 -12.18 8.78 10.45
N PHE A 3 -12.75 9.81 9.82
CA PHE A 3 -11.97 10.87 9.15
C PHE A 3 -11.10 11.68 10.11
N ASN A 4 -11.56 11.91 11.34
CA ASN A 4 -10.76 12.62 12.33
C ASN A 4 -9.50 11.84 12.71
N GLN A 5 -9.59 10.50 12.75
CA GLN A 5 -8.42 9.66 12.95
C GLN A 5 -7.42 9.83 11.80
N LEU A 6 -7.91 9.75 10.55
CA LEU A 6 -7.06 9.94 9.37
C LEU A 6 -6.34 11.29 9.40
N LEU A 7 -7.06 12.38 9.69
CA LEU A 7 -6.50 13.74 9.75
C LEU A 7 -5.50 13.95 10.89
N ASN A 8 -5.68 13.28 12.02
CA ASN A 8 -4.83 13.47 13.19
C ASN A 8 -3.62 12.53 13.18
N ASP A 9 -3.86 11.26 12.89
CA ASP A 9 -2.88 10.19 13.01
C ASP A 9 -2.21 9.90 11.66
N GLY A 10 -2.80 10.34 10.55
CA GLY A 10 -2.30 10.08 9.21
C GLY A 10 -2.71 8.73 8.64
N PHE A 11 -3.52 7.98 9.39
CA PHE A 11 -4.12 6.72 8.95
C PHE A 11 -5.47 6.49 9.63
N ALA A 12 -6.32 5.67 9.02
CA ALA A 12 -7.57 5.21 9.61
C ALA A 12 -7.94 3.81 9.12
N PHE A 13 -8.69 3.09 9.94
CA PHE A 13 -9.23 1.80 9.56
C PHE A 13 -10.47 1.96 8.66
N LEU A 14 -10.51 1.15 7.60
CA LEU A 14 -11.61 1.02 6.66
C LEU A 14 -12.13 -0.41 6.71
N LYS A 15 -13.43 -0.57 6.99
CA LYS A 15 -14.09 -1.87 6.85
C LYS A 15 -14.44 -2.10 5.38
N LEU A 16 -14.08 -3.28 4.87
CA LEU A 16 -14.40 -3.69 3.52
C LEU A 16 -15.82 -4.24 3.49
N ASN A 17 -16.61 -3.84 2.49
CA ASN A 17 -18.01 -4.25 2.39
C ASN A 17 -18.19 -5.53 1.55
N ASN A 18 -17.26 -5.81 0.62
CA ASN A 18 -17.37 -6.92 -0.32
C ASN A 18 -16.39 -8.04 -0.02
N TYR A 19 -16.86 -8.92 0.86
CA TYR A 19 -16.19 -10.17 1.19
C TYR A 19 -16.05 -11.12 0.00
N ALA A 20 -16.89 -11.00 -1.05
CA ALA A 20 -16.78 -11.85 -2.24
C ALA A 20 -15.57 -11.48 -3.11
N ALA A 21 -15.27 -10.19 -3.25
CA ALA A 21 -14.06 -9.71 -3.92
C ALA A 21 -12.81 -10.15 -3.16
N LEU A 22 -12.80 -10.00 -1.83
CA LEU A 22 -11.72 -10.48 -0.97
C LEU A 22 -11.54 -12.01 -1.06
N ALA A 23 -12.63 -12.77 -1.02
CA ALA A 23 -12.58 -14.23 -1.17
C ALA A 23 -12.05 -14.64 -2.56
N SER A 24 -12.40 -13.91 -3.60
CA SER A 24 -11.88 -14.13 -4.96
C SER A 24 -10.36 -13.89 -5.03
N LEU A 25 -9.86 -12.83 -4.39
CA LEU A 25 -8.43 -12.57 -4.26
C LEU A 25 -7.73 -13.69 -3.47
N GLN A 26 -8.30 -14.12 -2.35
CA GLN A 26 -7.76 -15.23 -1.55
C GLN A 26 -7.69 -16.53 -2.36
N ASN A 27 -8.74 -16.84 -3.12
CA ASN A 27 -8.78 -18.03 -3.97
C ASN A 27 -7.74 -17.98 -5.09
N LEU A 28 -7.56 -16.83 -5.73
CA LEU A 28 -6.51 -16.62 -6.73
C LEU A 28 -5.13 -16.91 -6.14
N VAL A 29 -4.83 -16.37 -4.95
CA VAL A 29 -3.54 -16.63 -4.27
C VAL A 29 -3.39 -18.10 -3.92
N LYS A 30 -4.41 -18.75 -3.36
CA LYS A 30 -4.36 -20.18 -3.00
C LYS A 30 -4.16 -21.09 -4.22
N GLN A 31 -4.87 -20.82 -5.32
CA GLN A 31 -4.74 -21.58 -6.56
C GLN A 31 -3.35 -21.43 -7.18
N PHE A 32 -2.77 -20.23 -7.12
CA PHE A 32 -1.43 -19.97 -7.61
C PHE A 32 -0.36 -20.71 -6.79
N LEU A 33 -0.47 -20.69 -5.45
CA LEU A 33 0.57 -21.26 -4.58
C LEU A 33 0.47 -22.76 -4.40
N GLN A 34 -0.72 -23.35 -4.45
CA GLN A 34 -0.96 -24.79 -4.20
C GLN A 34 -0.52 -25.28 -2.80
N PHE A 35 -0.27 -24.35 -1.87
CA PHE A 35 0.00 -24.61 -0.45
C PHE A 35 -0.60 -23.47 0.38
N GLU A 36 -0.64 -23.64 1.72
CA GLU A 36 -1.16 -22.61 2.63
C GLU A 36 -0.33 -21.31 2.52
N PRO A 37 -0.92 -20.17 2.09
CA PRO A 37 -0.13 -18.96 1.78
C PRO A 37 0.74 -18.45 2.94
N THR A 38 0.26 -18.56 4.18
CA THR A 38 1.00 -18.19 5.39
C THR A 38 2.22 -19.09 5.65
N HIS A 39 2.29 -20.27 5.02
CA HIS A 39 3.45 -21.17 5.03
C HIS A 39 4.44 -20.92 3.90
N TRP A 40 4.33 -19.82 3.15
CA TRP A 40 5.27 -19.46 2.06
C TRP A 40 6.74 -19.64 2.43
N HIS A 41 7.14 -19.28 3.66
CA HIS A 41 8.53 -19.40 4.13
C HIS A 41 9.02 -20.86 4.26
N LEU A 42 8.14 -21.86 4.26
CA LEU A 42 8.50 -23.28 4.24
C LEU A 42 8.78 -23.78 2.81
N HIS A 43 8.24 -23.10 1.81
CA HIS A 43 8.28 -23.53 0.40
C HIS A 43 9.20 -22.66 -0.48
N VAL A 44 9.49 -21.43 -0.06
CA VAL A 44 10.23 -20.43 -0.85
C VAL A 44 11.37 -19.82 -0.04
N ASN A 45 12.54 -20.46 -0.14
CA ASN A 45 13.73 -20.09 0.63
C ASN A 45 14.68 -19.16 -0.15
N SER A 46 14.74 -19.28 -1.48
CA SER A 46 15.57 -18.42 -2.34
C SER A 46 14.97 -17.02 -2.46
N GLN A 47 15.81 -15.99 -2.38
CA GLN A 47 15.40 -14.60 -2.60
C GLN A 47 14.92 -14.35 -4.03
N ASP A 48 15.60 -14.94 -5.01
CA ASP A 48 15.26 -14.73 -6.43
C ASP A 48 13.90 -15.36 -6.75
N LYS A 49 13.69 -16.60 -6.28
CA LYS A 49 12.38 -17.27 -6.41
C LYS A 49 11.29 -16.50 -5.68
N HIS A 50 11.58 -15.96 -4.50
CA HIS A 50 10.65 -15.13 -3.75
C HIS A 50 10.23 -13.88 -4.54
N HIS A 51 11.19 -13.15 -5.10
CA HIS A 51 10.92 -11.97 -5.90
C HIS A 51 10.14 -12.30 -7.18
N GLN A 52 10.56 -13.33 -7.92
CA GLN A 52 9.90 -13.78 -9.13
C GLN A 52 8.41 -14.11 -8.89
N LEU A 53 8.11 -14.89 -7.85
CA LEU A 53 6.74 -15.28 -7.54
C LEU A 53 5.89 -14.09 -7.06
N ILE A 54 6.47 -13.12 -6.35
CA ILE A 54 5.76 -11.88 -6.00
C ILE A 54 5.35 -11.14 -7.27
N VAL A 55 6.29 -10.92 -8.21
CA VAL A 55 6.01 -10.20 -9.46
C VAL A 55 4.91 -10.90 -10.26
N GLU A 56 5.02 -12.22 -10.43
CA GLU A 56 3.99 -12.99 -11.14
C GLU A 56 2.61 -12.88 -10.48
N LEU A 57 2.56 -13.02 -9.15
CA LEU A 57 1.30 -12.97 -8.43
C LEU A 57 0.70 -11.55 -8.40
N SER A 58 1.53 -10.49 -8.29
CA SER A 58 1.08 -9.10 -8.42
C SER A 58 0.40 -8.84 -9.76
N ASN A 59 1.00 -9.31 -10.86
CA ASN A 59 0.42 -9.16 -12.20
C ASN A 59 -0.92 -9.90 -12.32
N ARG A 60 -1.00 -11.15 -11.83
CA ARG A 60 -2.27 -11.90 -11.81
C ARG A 60 -3.36 -11.21 -10.99
N ILE A 61 -2.99 -10.63 -9.83
CA ILE A 61 -3.92 -9.84 -9.01
C ILE A 61 -4.41 -8.62 -9.80
N ALA A 62 -3.53 -7.89 -10.48
CA ALA A 62 -3.89 -6.74 -11.30
C ALA A 62 -4.86 -7.11 -12.44
N GLU A 63 -4.57 -8.20 -13.15
CA GLU A 63 -5.38 -8.72 -14.26
C GLU A 63 -6.77 -9.20 -13.83
N SER A 64 -6.90 -9.75 -12.62
CA SER A 64 -8.18 -10.24 -12.08
C SER A 64 -9.23 -9.14 -11.87
N ASN A 65 -8.80 -7.87 -11.77
CA ASN A 65 -9.61 -6.72 -11.37
C ASN A 65 -10.35 -6.87 -10.02
N GLY A 66 -10.13 -7.93 -9.24
CA GLY A 66 -10.81 -8.16 -7.96
C GLY A 66 -10.51 -7.04 -6.95
N LEU A 67 -9.25 -6.60 -6.90
CA LEU A 67 -8.84 -5.47 -6.07
C LEU A 67 -9.47 -4.15 -6.54
N LEU A 68 -9.61 -3.94 -7.85
CA LEU A 68 -10.26 -2.74 -8.39
C LEU A 68 -11.76 -2.72 -8.06
N HIS A 69 -12.42 -3.88 -8.07
CA HIS A 69 -13.81 -3.98 -7.64
C HIS A 69 -13.96 -3.65 -6.15
N LEU A 70 -13.07 -4.20 -5.32
CA LEU A 70 -13.02 -3.92 -3.89
C LEU A 70 -12.85 -2.41 -3.60
N THR A 71 -11.97 -1.73 -4.34
CA THR A 71 -11.68 -0.31 -4.11
C THR A 71 -12.80 0.61 -4.62
N ARG A 72 -13.48 0.26 -5.72
CA ARG A 72 -14.60 1.03 -6.28
C ARG A 72 -15.82 1.11 -5.34
N GLU A 73 -16.02 0.16 -4.45
CA GLU A 73 -17.10 0.27 -3.46
C GLU A 73 -16.87 1.37 -2.43
N HIS A 74 -15.62 1.78 -2.26
CA HIS A 74 -15.22 2.86 -1.38
C HIS A 74 -15.03 4.18 -2.13
N LEU A 75 -15.47 4.27 -3.39
CA LEU A 75 -15.32 5.46 -4.22
C LEU A 75 -15.87 6.73 -3.57
N PRO A 76 -17.02 6.75 -2.87
CA PRO A 76 -17.48 7.96 -2.18
C PRO A 76 -16.47 8.49 -1.16
N ILE A 77 -15.85 7.61 -0.38
CA ILE A 77 -14.79 7.98 0.58
C ILE A 77 -13.55 8.48 -0.16
N LEU A 78 -13.15 7.78 -1.22
CA LEU A 78 -11.99 8.18 -2.02
C LEU A 78 -12.20 9.53 -2.71
N ILE A 79 -13.41 9.84 -3.17
CA ILE A 79 -13.77 11.14 -3.76
C ILE A 79 -13.69 12.25 -2.72
N GLU A 80 -14.18 12.00 -1.50
CA GLU A 80 -14.08 12.97 -0.41
C GLU A 80 -12.63 13.31 -0.06
N LEU A 81 -11.71 12.35 -0.20
CA LEU A 81 -10.31 12.53 0.16
C LEU A 81 -9.41 13.04 -0.98
N CYS A 82 -9.59 12.52 -2.19
CA CYS A 82 -8.73 12.79 -3.35
C CYS A 82 -9.32 13.81 -4.32
N GLY A 83 -10.60 14.14 -4.17
CA GLY A 83 -11.37 14.89 -5.16
C GLY A 83 -12.05 13.98 -6.20
N PRO A 84 -12.82 14.57 -7.14
CA PRO A 84 -13.68 13.83 -8.05
C PRO A 84 -12.94 13.07 -9.17
N ASP A 85 -11.70 13.47 -9.48
CA ASP A 85 -10.86 12.83 -10.48
C ASP A 85 -9.75 12.05 -9.79
N ILE A 86 -9.84 10.72 -9.86
CA ILE A 86 -8.94 9.83 -9.11
C ILE A 86 -8.24 8.88 -10.08
N ASP A 87 -6.94 8.77 -9.89
CA ASP A 87 -6.12 7.75 -10.50
C ASP A 87 -5.72 6.69 -9.49
N VAL A 88 -5.55 5.46 -9.96
CA VAL A 88 -5.16 4.30 -9.17
C VAL A 88 -3.96 3.60 -9.81
N GLN A 89 -3.06 3.07 -8.99
CA GLN A 89 -1.93 2.26 -9.43
C GLN A 89 -2.39 1.10 -10.33
N LYS A 90 -1.71 0.88 -11.47
CA LYS A 90 -2.06 -0.18 -12.44
C LYS A 90 -1.84 -1.58 -11.87
N VAL A 91 -0.67 -1.80 -11.29
CA VAL A 91 -0.27 -3.06 -10.65
C VAL A 91 -0.08 -2.79 -9.17
N PRO A 92 -0.84 -3.43 -8.27
CA PRO A 92 -0.70 -3.22 -6.85
C PRO A 92 0.59 -3.87 -6.32
N ASP A 93 1.10 -3.35 -5.21
CA ASP A 93 2.25 -3.94 -4.54
C ASP A 93 1.81 -5.10 -3.66
N LEU A 94 2.10 -6.33 -4.10
CA LEU A 94 2.00 -7.49 -3.23
C LEU A 94 3.22 -7.55 -2.29
N ARG A 95 2.95 -7.42 -1.00
CA ARG A 95 3.97 -7.47 0.06
C ARG A 95 3.88 -8.81 0.77
N ILE A 96 4.87 -9.67 0.53
CA ILE A 96 5.05 -10.96 1.22
C ILE A 96 6.28 -10.85 2.10
N THR A 97 6.10 -10.96 3.41
CA THR A 97 7.20 -10.82 4.39
C THR A 97 7.36 -12.12 5.15
N ARG A 98 8.47 -12.84 4.97
CA ARG A 98 8.76 -14.08 5.71
C ARG A 98 9.18 -13.77 7.17
N PRO A 99 8.98 -14.72 8.10
CA PRO A 99 9.42 -14.58 9.50
C PRO A 99 10.86 -14.10 9.62
N LEU A 100 11.08 -12.99 10.34
CA LEU A 100 12.40 -12.45 10.68
C LEU A 100 13.31 -12.11 9.48
N GLN A 101 12.77 -12.12 8.25
CA GLN A 101 13.56 -11.89 7.05
C GLN A 101 13.64 -10.39 6.72
N LYS A 102 14.77 -9.78 7.05
CA LYS A 102 14.98 -8.33 6.87
C LYS A 102 14.95 -7.89 5.41
N LYS A 103 15.37 -8.75 4.47
CA LYS A 103 15.39 -8.46 3.02
C LYS A 103 14.01 -8.37 2.38
N ASP A 104 12.97 -8.85 3.07
CA ASP A 104 11.58 -8.78 2.60
C ASP A 104 10.89 -7.48 3.09
N ILE A 105 11.60 -6.64 3.83
CA ILE A 105 11.06 -5.46 4.51
C ILE A 105 11.75 -4.20 3.97
N VAL A 106 10.95 -3.29 3.41
CA VAL A 106 11.38 -1.90 3.19
C VAL A 106 11.49 -1.23 4.56
N ASN A 107 12.62 -0.58 4.83
CA ASN A 107 12.87 0.06 6.12
C ASN A 107 11.96 1.29 6.32
N TRP A 108 12.13 2.04 7.41
CA TRP A 108 11.39 3.28 7.64
C TRP A 108 11.54 4.22 6.45
N HIS A 109 10.41 4.59 5.86
CA HIS A 109 10.36 5.45 4.67
C HIS A 109 9.06 6.24 4.63
N ARG A 110 9.00 7.14 3.65
CA ARG A 110 7.77 7.72 3.10
C ARG A 110 7.70 7.30 1.64
N ASP A 111 6.51 7.06 1.09
CA ASP A 111 6.40 6.76 -0.33
C ASP A 111 6.80 7.95 -1.21
N THR A 112 6.67 9.16 -0.67
CA THR A 112 7.07 10.41 -1.31
C THR A 112 8.58 10.55 -1.54
N PHE A 113 9.41 9.63 -1.04
CA PHE A 113 10.86 9.63 -1.34
C PHE A 113 11.20 9.10 -2.72
N TYR A 114 10.31 8.28 -3.29
CA TYR A 114 10.58 7.55 -4.53
C TYR A 114 9.80 8.19 -5.66
N GLU A 115 8.49 7.94 -5.68
CA GLU A 115 7.57 8.23 -6.79
C GLU A 115 6.20 8.69 -6.25
N GLY A 116 6.09 8.91 -4.93
CA GLY A 116 4.84 9.32 -4.29
C GLY A 116 4.63 10.83 -4.31
N SER A 117 3.42 11.26 -4.66
CA SER A 117 2.98 12.64 -4.42
C SER A 117 2.46 12.80 -2.98
N PRO A 118 2.60 13.97 -2.33
CA PRO A 118 1.90 14.27 -1.08
C PRO A 118 0.37 14.17 -1.20
N TRP A 119 -0.16 14.22 -2.43
CA TRP A 119 -1.58 14.03 -2.75
C TRP A 119 -1.96 12.55 -2.99
N GLN A 120 -1.14 11.62 -2.48
CA GLN A 120 -1.35 10.18 -2.57
C GLN A 120 -1.93 9.63 -1.26
N LEU A 121 -2.89 8.73 -1.41
CA LEU A 121 -3.36 7.83 -0.36
C LEU A 121 -3.02 6.38 -0.71
N ASN A 122 -2.66 5.62 0.31
CA ASN A 122 -2.43 4.19 0.20
C ASN A 122 -3.55 3.45 0.91
N LEU A 123 -4.02 2.37 0.32
CA LEU A 123 -4.85 1.37 0.98
C LEU A 123 -4.02 0.11 1.19
N TRP A 124 -3.70 -0.18 2.43
CA TRP A 124 -3.02 -1.39 2.83
C TRP A 124 -3.99 -2.39 3.45
N LEU A 125 -4.03 -3.62 2.94
CA LEU A 125 -4.90 -4.67 3.47
C LEU A 125 -4.20 -6.03 3.58
N PRO A 126 -4.44 -6.79 4.66
CA PRO A 126 -4.04 -8.19 4.74
C PRO A 126 -4.94 -9.05 3.84
N ILE A 127 -4.33 -9.95 3.07
CA ILE A 127 -5.11 -10.94 2.29
C ILE A 127 -5.55 -12.10 3.19
N PHE A 128 -4.71 -12.45 4.16
CA PHE A 128 -4.93 -13.51 5.15
C PHE A 128 -4.66 -12.99 6.55
N GLU A 129 -5.12 -13.73 7.56
CA GLU A 129 -4.99 -13.34 8.97
C GLU A 129 -3.54 -13.01 9.35
N LEU A 130 -3.37 -11.94 10.13
CA LEU A 130 -2.06 -11.48 10.57
C LEU A 130 -1.71 -12.15 11.90
N SER A 131 -0.64 -12.95 11.89
CA SER A 131 -0.09 -13.49 13.14
C SER A 131 0.43 -12.37 14.05
N LYS A 132 0.30 -12.54 15.36
CA LYS A 132 0.76 -11.57 16.37
C LYS A 132 2.22 -11.18 16.11
N GLY A 133 2.47 -9.88 15.99
CA GLY A 133 3.80 -9.33 15.67
C GLY A 133 4.08 -9.17 14.17
N ALA A 134 3.10 -9.45 13.30
CA ALA A 134 3.13 -9.09 11.89
C ALA A 134 2.16 -7.95 11.62
N GLY A 135 2.55 -6.97 10.81
CA GLY A 135 1.68 -5.83 10.49
C GLY A 135 2.41 -4.68 9.84
N LEU A 136 1.82 -3.50 9.94
CA LEU A 136 2.38 -2.24 9.47
C LEU A 136 2.74 -1.38 10.69
N LEU A 137 3.99 -0.95 10.81
CA LEU A 137 4.41 0.04 11.78
C LEU A 137 4.17 1.42 11.17
N LEU A 138 3.47 2.29 11.89
CA LEU A 138 3.17 3.67 11.51
C LEU A 138 3.54 4.60 12.66
N ILE A 139 3.90 5.84 12.31
CA ILE A 139 4.08 6.91 13.28
C ILE A 139 2.88 7.85 13.19
N PRO A 140 1.97 7.86 14.18
CA PRO A 140 0.83 8.76 14.19
C PRO A 140 1.26 10.23 14.03
N GLY A 141 0.57 10.96 13.16
CA GLY A 141 0.80 12.38 12.88
C GLY A 141 2.00 12.67 11.97
N SER A 142 2.80 11.67 11.60
CA SER A 142 4.02 11.86 10.80
C SER A 142 3.80 12.41 9.39
N HIS A 143 2.59 12.23 8.83
CA HIS A 143 2.18 12.81 7.56
C HIS A 143 2.27 14.35 7.50
N ARG A 144 2.32 15.03 8.67
CA ARG A 144 2.49 16.49 8.79
C ARG A 144 3.91 16.91 9.14
N LEU A 145 4.79 15.97 9.46
CA LEU A 145 6.18 16.28 9.77
C LEU A 145 6.93 16.65 8.49
N PRO A 146 7.72 17.73 8.50
CA PRO A 146 8.46 18.15 7.32
C PRO A 146 9.50 17.10 6.92
N SER A 147 9.65 16.90 5.62
CA SER A 147 10.63 15.98 5.04
C SER A 147 11.89 16.75 4.64
N LEU A 148 12.73 17.08 5.62
CA LEU A 148 13.96 17.85 5.42
C LEU A 148 15.20 16.96 5.29
N ASN A 149 16.21 17.44 4.56
CA ASN A 149 17.52 16.79 4.41
C ASN A 149 17.44 15.32 3.95
N ILE A 150 16.57 15.06 2.97
CA ILE A 150 16.40 13.73 2.35
C ILE A 150 17.74 13.26 1.79
N ARG A 151 18.19 12.09 2.24
CA ARG A 151 19.51 11.53 1.92
C ARG A 151 19.46 10.01 1.89
N LYS A 152 20.47 9.38 1.30
CA LYS A 152 20.61 7.92 1.32
C LYS A 152 20.81 7.41 2.75
N ASN A 153 20.13 6.32 3.09
CA ASN A 153 20.25 5.66 4.37
C ASN A 153 21.41 4.65 4.35
N LEU A 154 22.57 5.09 4.83
CA LEU A 154 23.80 4.29 4.85
C LEU A 154 23.76 3.12 5.86
N ASN A 155 22.74 3.05 6.72
CA ASN A 155 22.60 2.02 7.76
C ASN A 155 21.73 0.83 7.31
N THR A 156 21.46 0.70 6.01
CA THR A 156 20.56 -0.31 5.46
C THR A 156 21.24 -1.17 4.41
N GLN A 157 20.66 -2.35 4.14
CA GLN A 157 21.15 -3.25 3.09
C GLN A 157 20.58 -2.90 1.71
N HIS A 158 19.66 -1.93 1.62
CA HIS A 158 18.98 -1.57 0.38
C HIS A 158 19.54 -0.23 -0.14
N PRO A 159 20.22 -0.22 -1.30
CA PRO A 159 20.91 0.96 -1.81
C PRO A 159 19.98 2.12 -2.20
N SER A 160 18.68 1.85 -2.29
CA SER A 160 17.63 2.83 -2.55
C SER A 160 16.99 3.38 -1.28
N ASP A 161 17.27 2.85 -0.08
CA ASP A 161 16.62 3.36 1.14
C ASP A 161 17.02 4.83 1.37
N MET A 162 16.01 5.69 1.48
CA MET A 162 16.17 7.11 1.77
C MET A 162 15.70 7.41 3.19
N VAL A 163 16.24 8.47 3.78
CA VAL A 163 15.93 8.90 5.14
C VAL A 163 15.87 10.43 5.18
N ASP A 164 14.94 10.97 5.96
CA ASP A 164 14.87 12.39 6.33
C ASP A 164 15.24 12.55 7.82
N ASP A 165 15.27 13.78 8.31
CA ASP A 165 15.58 14.03 9.72
C ASP A 165 14.53 13.45 10.67
N ALA A 166 13.25 13.52 10.30
CA ALA A 166 12.16 12.96 11.10
C ALA A 166 12.27 11.44 11.28
N ILE A 167 12.69 10.71 10.25
CA ILE A 167 12.94 9.27 10.31
C ILE A 167 14.20 8.96 11.12
N SER A 168 15.23 9.82 11.04
CA SER A 168 16.47 9.63 11.81
C SER A 168 16.24 9.76 13.32
N ASP A 169 15.26 10.58 13.73
CA ASP A 169 14.94 10.89 15.13
C ASP A 169 13.77 10.09 15.70
N ILE A 170 13.29 9.05 15.00
CA ILE A 170 12.18 8.20 15.46
C ILE A 170 12.49 7.61 16.84
N LYS A 171 11.53 7.74 17.76
CA LYS A 171 11.57 7.07 19.06
C LYS A 171 10.54 5.94 19.10
N LEU A 172 10.89 4.85 19.79
CA LEU A 172 10.07 3.64 19.82
C LEU A 172 8.67 3.88 20.39
N GLU A 173 8.53 4.80 21.35
CA GLU A 173 7.26 5.19 21.95
C GLU A 173 6.30 5.88 20.97
N GLN A 174 6.80 6.37 19.84
CA GLN A 174 5.99 6.98 18.78
C GLN A 174 5.44 5.94 17.79
N VAL A 175 5.94 4.71 17.85
CA VAL A 175 5.64 3.68 16.86
C VAL A 175 4.39 2.90 17.26
N GLN A 176 3.42 2.84 16.34
CA GLN A 176 2.23 2.03 16.51
C GLN A 176 2.25 0.84 15.54
N LEU A 177 2.00 -0.37 16.07
CA LEU A 177 1.76 -1.55 15.26
C LEU A 177 0.29 -1.64 14.84
N ILE A 178 0.05 -1.58 13.55
CA ILE A 178 -1.26 -1.65 12.92
C ILE A 178 -1.50 -3.05 12.38
N THR A 179 -2.58 -3.67 12.88
CA THR A 179 -2.98 -5.06 12.66
C THR A 179 -4.48 -5.16 12.38
N PRO A 180 -4.95 -4.73 11.19
CA PRO A 180 -6.34 -4.89 10.78
C PRO A 180 -6.69 -6.38 10.66
N SER A 181 -7.95 -6.70 10.93
CA SER A 181 -8.46 -8.05 10.72
C SER A 181 -8.66 -8.33 9.23
N VAL A 182 -8.81 -9.60 8.83
CA VAL A 182 -9.29 -9.92 7.48
C VAL A 182 -10.67 -9.28 7.25
N GLY A 183 -10.83 -8.55 6.15
CA GLY A 183 -12.02 -7.73 5.87
C GLY A 183 -11.91 -6.29 6.37
N GLU A 184 -10.78 -5.93 6.98
CA GLU A 184 -10.42 -4.54 7.28
C GLU A 184 -9.18 -4.15 6.47
N ALA A 185 -9.05 -2.85 6.22
CA ALA A 185 -7.92 -2.23 5.56
C ALA A 185 -7.50 -0.98 6.33
N VAL A 186 -6.34 -0.45 5.99
CA VAL A 186 -5.79 0.79 6.54
C VAL A 186 -5.61 1.76 5.38
N LEU A 187 -6.31 2.88 5.44
CA LEU A 187 -6.02 4.03 4.58
C LEU A 187 -5.00 4.91 5.30
N PHE A 188 -3.94 5.33 4.61
CA PHE A 188 -2.94 6.24 5.15
C PHE A 188 -2.35 7.15 4.07
N PHE A 189 -1.85 8.31 4.47
CA PHE A 189 -1.19 9.23 3.54
C PHE A 189 0.15 8.67 3.08
N GLY A 190 0.48 8.80 1.78
CA GLY A 190 1.77 8.36 1.24
C GLY A 190 2.98 9.07 1.86
N CYS A 191 2.77 10.26 2.44
CA CYS A 191 3.79 10.96 3.21
C CYS A 191 3.91 10.49 4.66
N ALA A 192 3.07 9.59 5.17
CA ALA A 192 3.22 9.06 6.52
C ALA A 192 4.47 8.16 6.63
N ILE A 193 5.20 8.30 7.75
CA ILE A 193 6.37 7.46 8.04
C ILE A 193 5.89 6.07 8.44
N HIS A 194 6.32 5.06 7.71
CA HIS A 194 5.88 3.69 7.93
C HIS A 194 6.93 2.65 7.58
N ARG A 195 6.72 1.42 8.04
CA ARG A 195 7.57 0.25 7.80
C ARG A 195 6.80 -1.05 8.02
N ALA A 196 7.06 -2.08 7.22
CA ALA A 196 6.53 -3.41 7.48
C ALA A 196 7.26 -4.12 8.65
N VAL A 197 6.55 -4.97 9.38
CA VAL A 197 7.16 -5.86 10.38
C VAL A 197 6.59 -7.26 10.29
N ASN A 198 7.45 -8.26 10.48
CA ASN A 198 7.04 -9.63 10.75
C ASN A 198 8.03 -10.33 11.67
N ILE A 199 7.74 -10.26 12.98
CA ILE A 199 8.45 -11.04 14.02
C ILE A 199 7.66 -12.28 14.45
N SER A 200 6.58 -12.61 13.74
CA SER A 200 5.78 -13.80 13.97
C SER A 200 6.44 -15.05 13.37
N LYS A 201 5.82 -16.21 13.58
CA LYS A 201 6.26 -17.50 13.00
C LYS A 201 5.72 -17.76 11.59
N ASP A 202 4.78 -16.96 11.10
CA ASP A 202 4.08 -17.19 9.83
C ASP A 202 4.43 -16.10 8.81
N THR A 203 4.32 -16.39 7.52
CA THR A 203 4.49 -15.37 6.47
C THR A 203 3.30 -14.42 6.47
N ARG A 204 3.59 -13.11 6.41
CA ARG A 204 2.60 -12.05 6.21
C ARG A 204 2.36 -11.81 4.73
N LEU A 205 1.11 -11.79 4.30
CA LEU A 205 0.72 -11.40 2.93
C LEU A 205 -0.25 -10.23 2.99
N SER A 206 0.13 -9.13 2.34
CA SER A 206 -0.68 -7.92 2.27
C SER A 206 -0.56 -7.26 0.90
N ILE A 207 -1.54 -6.46 0.54
CA ILE A 207 -1.54 -5.63 -0.66
C ILE A 207 -1.43 -4.17 -0.22
N ASP A 208 -0.65 -3.41 -0.95
CA ASP A 208 -0.70 -1.94 -0.97
C ASP A 208 -1.17 -1.49 -2.37
N ILE A 209 -2.16 -0.60 -2.41
CA ILE A 209 -2.61 0.05 -3.64
C ILE A 209 -2.77 1.54 -3.43
N ARG A 210 -2.27 2.31 -4.39
CA ARG A 210 -2.15 3.76 -4.31
C ARG A 210 -3.23 4.46 -5.11
N PHE A 211 -3.77 5.52 -4.54
CA PHE A 211 -4.70 6.45 -5.15
C PHE A 211 -4.12 7.85 -5.12
N ARG A 212 -4.41 8.64 -6.14
CA ARG A 212 -4.00 10.04 -6.18
C ARG A 212 -5.01 10.88 -6.93
N SER A 213 -5.01 12.18 -6.67
CA SER A 213 -5.75 13.13 -7.52
C SER A 213 -5.20 13.10 -8.95
N ALA A 214 -6.07 13.04 -9.95
CA ALA A 214 -5.66 13.09 -11.35
C ALA A 214 -5.15 14.47 -11.80
N GLN A 215 -5.30 15.50 -10.94
CA GLN A 215 -4.86 16.87 -11.23
C GLN A 215 -3.36 17.09 -10.94
N ILE A 216 -2.65 16.07 -10.48
CA ILE A 216 -1.21 16.15 -10.24
C ILE A 216 -0.49 16.16 -11.60
N SER A 217 0.31 17.18 -11.84
CA SER A 217 0.97 17.43 -13.13
C SER A 217 2.24 16.61 -13.37
N ASP A 218 2.47 15.55 -12.60
CA ASP A 218 3.69 14.74 -12.72
C ASP A 218 3.59 13.75 -13.90
N ARG A 219 4.75 13.45 -14.51
CA ARG A 219 4.85 12.72 -15.79
C ARG A 219 4.54 11.22 -15.69
N GLU A 220 4.04 10.74 -14.55
CA GLU A 220 3.95 9.31 -14.23
C GLU A 220 2.64 8.63 -14.68
N ASN A 221 2.12 9.01 -15.84
CA ASN A 221 0.93 8.38 -16.44
C ASN A 221 1.12 6.89 -16.77
N GLU A 222 2.35 6.37 -16.75
CA GLU A 222 2.61 4.95 -17.00
C GLU A 222 2.31 4.04 -15.80
N PHE A 223 2.39 4.54 -14.56
CA PHE A 223 2.14 3.75 -13.34
C PHE A 223 0.69 3.75 -12.89
N TYR A 224 -0.06 4.77 -13.32
CA TYR A 224 -1.43 5.02 -12.87
C TYR A 224 -2.43 4.90 -14.02
N ARG A 225 -3.66 4.49 -13.70
CA ARG A 225 -4.81 4.49 -14.62
C ARG A 225 -5.99 5.22 -13.99
N PRO A 226 -6.91 5.77 -14.80
CA PRO A 226 -8.14 6.33 -14.29
C PRO A 226 -8.93 5.33 -13.44
N LEU A 227 -9.25 5.71 -12.20
CA LEU A 227 -10.23 5.00 -11.38
C LEU A 227 -11.63 5.56 -11.62
N CYS A 228 -11.74 6.89 -11.54
CA CYS A 228 -12.95 7.65 -11.85
C CYS A 228 -12.59 9.06 -12.38
N ARG A 229 -13.57 9.67 -13.05
CA ARG A 229 -13.56 11.08 -13.45
C ARG A 229 -14.88 11.71 -13.04
N GLY A 230 -14.82 12.92 -12.49
CA GLY A 230 -15.97 13.78 -12.31
C GLY A 230 -16.41 14.43 -13.62
N LEU A 231 -17.48 15.21 -13.56
CA LEU A 231 -18.06 15.86 -14.74
C LEU A 231 -17.03 16.70 -15.52
N MET A 232 -16.23 17.50 -14.82
CA MET A 232 -15.19 18.32 -15.44
C MET A 232 -14.12 17.45 -16.10
N GLY A 233 -13.59 16.44 -15.39
CA GLY A 233 -12.58 15.53 -15.91
C GLY A 233 -13.07 14.74 -17.14
N THR A 234 -14.35 14.36 -17.17
CA THR A 234 -14.99 13.75 -18.36
C THR A 234 -15.00 14.72 -19.53
N CYS A 235 -15.52 15.94 -19.36
CA CYS A 235 -15.55 16.94 -20.44
C CYS A 235 -14.16 17.29 -20.98
N VAL A 236 -13.15 17.40 -20.11
CA VAL A 236 -11.76 17.66 -20.52
C VAL A 236 -11.19 16.49 -21.32
N SER A 237 -11.48 15.25 -20.92
CA SER A 237 -11.02 14.06 -21.65
C SER A 237 -11.61 14.02 -23.06
N ASP A 238 -12.89 14.36 -23.20
CA ASP A 238 -13.57 14.43 -24.49
C ASP A 238 -12.99 15.57 -25.36
N PHE A 239 -12.70 16.73 -24.77
CA PHE A 239 -12.08 17.85 -25.47
C PHE A 239 -10.71 17.47 -26.04
N LEU A 240 -9.83 16.89 -25.22
CA LEU A 240 -8.46 16.54 -25.61
C LEU A 240 -8.35 15.34 -26.57
N GLN A 241 -9.36 14.47 -26.65
CA GLN A 241 -9.39 13.36 -27.61
C GLN A 241 -9.77 13.79 -29.03
N ASN A 242 -10.33 14.99 -29.18
CA ASN A 242 -10.75 15.56 -30.47
C ASN A 242 -9.70 16.52 -31.06
N ASP A 243 -8.56 16.70 -30.40
CA ASP A 243 -7.36 17.42 -30.87
C ASP A 243 -6.27 16.44 -31.32
#